data_AF-A0A919T6I4-F1
#
_entry.id   AF-A0A919T6I4-F1
#
_cell.length_a   1.000
_cell.length_b   1.000
_cell.length_c   1.000
_cell.angle_alpha   90.00
_cell.angle_beta   90.00
_cell.angle_gamma   90.00
#
_symmetry.space_group_name_H-M   'P 1'
#
loop_
_entity.id
_entity.type
_entity.pdbx_description
1 polymer ?
#
loop_
_entity_poly.entity_id
_entity_poly.type
_entity_poly.pdbx_seq_one_letter_code
_entity_poly.pdbx_strand_id
1 'polypeptide(L)'
;MTDNGWMSLILPGVLVAPGLVESSDFRTEVGTEVPLALEIYCRHRARVSNQEGRQAPVRRSADAGTADELILTGVAVPFASTCRLGGWLLEVVGIPVYVTEATAGPGVIAGVNDRDPDSDPEEPLPDRGAWVRVRGSVSVADGYVVDEVERASQRSVQRLWRVQRIERLMPTDYRSGNRRAYPQQVEAVRHTGDSSSYLLDLVAAATASTVMERV
;
A
#
# COMPACT_ATOMS: atom_id res chain seq x y z
N MET A 1 16.76 -26.83 -17.79
CA MET A 1 16.37 -25.44 -18.13
C MET A 1 15.40 -25.02 -17.05
N THR A 2 15.94 -24.56 -15.92
CA THR A 2 15.14 -24.19 -14.73
C THR A 2 14.62 -22.79 -14.95
N ASP A 3 13.34 -22.73 -15.27
CA ASP A 3 12.56 -21.49 -15.24
C ASP A 3 12.52 -21.03 -13.78
N ASN A 4 13.49 -20.20 -13.39
CA ASN A 4 13.45 -19.51 -12.11
C ASN A 4 12.32 -18.51 -12.24
N GLY A 5 11.08 -18.94 -12.02
CA GLY A 5 9.89 -18.11 -12.13
C GLY A 5 9.98 -16.94 -11.16
N TRP A 6 10.48 -15.80 -11.65
CA TRP A 6 10.43 -14.53 -10.94
C TRP A 6 8.95 -14.20 -10.75
N MET A 7 8.42 -14.45 -9.54
CA MET A 7 7.11 -13.94 -9.21
C MET A 7 7.17 -12.42 -9.35
N SER A 8 6.26 -11.83 -10.12
CA SER A 8 6.12 -10.38 -10.17
C SER A 8 4.97 -9.99 -9.26
N LEU A 9 5.19 -9.00 -8.40
CA LEU A 9 4.11 -8.43 -7.60
C LEU A 9 3.42 -7.36 -8.44
N ILE A 10 2.13 -7.54 -8.70
CA ILE A 10 1.29 -6.57 -9.43
C ILE A 10 0.34 -5.95 -8.41
N LEU A 11 0.42 -4.63 -8.23
CA LEU A 11 -0.47 -3.88 -7.35
C LEU A 11 -1.28 -2.88 -8.19
N PRO A 12 -2.56 -3.16 -8.47
CA PRO A 12 -3.42 -2.20 -9.16
C PRO A 12 -3.90 -1.11 -8.21
N GLY A 13 -4.15 0.09 -8.73
CA GLY A 13 -4.87 1.13 -7.98
C GLY A 13 -4.14 1.71 -6.77
N VAL A 14 -2.80 1.74 -6.77
CA VAL A 14 -2.00 2.37 -5.71
C VAL A 14 -2.20 3.88 -5.74
N LEU A 15 -2.66 4.45 -4.62
CA LEU A 15 -3.01 5.86 -4.53
C LEU A 15 -1.76 6.76 -4.42
N VAL A 16 -1.73 7.81 -5.23
CA VAL A 16 -0.87 8.99 -5.02
C VAL A 16 -1.75 10.12 -4.53
N ALA A 17 -1.59 10.48 -3.26
CA ALA A 17 -2.38 11.54 -2.62
C ALA A 17 -2.06 12.92 -3.24
N PRO A 18 -3.00 13.88 -3.25
CA PRO A 18 -2.78 15.21 -3.80
C PRO A 18 -1.58 15.91 -3.18
N GLY A 19 -1.37 15.74 -1.86
CA GLY A 19 -0.21 16.28 -1.14
C GLY A 19 1.12 15.82 -1.77
N LEU A 20 1.25 14.56 -2.18
CA LEU A 20 2.47 14.08 -2.85
C LEU A 20 2.71 14.73 -4.21
N VAL A 21 1.63 15.02 -4.94
CA VAL A 21 1.69 15.66 -6.26
C VAL A 21 2.10 17.13 -6.13
N GLU A 22 1.56 17.81 -5.11
CA GLU A 22 1.73 19.25 -4.84
C GLU A 22 3.02 19.56 -4.08
N SER A 23 3.30 18.86 -2.97
CA SER A 23 4.39 19.21 -2.04
C SER A 23 5.71 18.48 -2.30
N SER A 24 5.66 17.28 -2.90
CA SER A 24 6.81 16.36 -2.92
C SER A 24 7.40 16.18 -4.31
N ASP A 25 6.97 16.98 -5.30
CA ASP A 25 7.39 16.88 -6.70
C ASP A 25 7.31 15.46 -7.30
N PHE A 26 6.40 14.61 -6.79
CA PHE A 26 6.29 13.25 -7.31
C PHE A 26 5.87 13.29 -8.80
N ARG A 27 6.73 12.78 -9.68
CA ARG A 27 6.48 12.64 -11.12
C ARG A 27 6.85 11.24 -11.56
N THR A 28 6.05 10.69 -12.46
CA THR A 28 6.32 9.41 -13.12
C THR A 28 5.56 9.33 -14.43
N GLU A 29 6.01 8.47 -15.32
CA GLU A 29 5.36 8.19 -16.60
C GLU A 29 5.02 6.70 -16.72
N VAL A 30 4.11 6.35 -17.62
CA VAL A 30 3.84 4.94 -17.92
C VAL A 30 5.12 4.30 -18.49
N GLY A 31 5.46 3.13 -17.98
CA GLY A 31 6.62 2.34 -18.41
C GLY A 31 7.91 2.62 -17.64
N THR A 32 7.99 3.69 -16.84
CA THR A 32 9.20 4.02 -16.07
C THR A 32 9.31 3.19 -14.80
N GLU A 33 10.56 2.90 -14.40
CA GLU A 33 10.87 2.37 -13.08
C GLU A 33 11.12 3.50 -12.10
N VAL A 34 10.42 3.49 -10.97
CA VAL A 34 10.52 4.52 -9.94
C VAL A 34 10.73 3.87 -8.56
N PRO A 35 11.66 4.40 -7.73
CA PRO A 35 11.81 3.96 -6.35
C PRO A 35 10.63 4.47 -5.52
N LEU A 36 9.82 3.57 -4.98
CA LEU A 36 8.68 3.89 -4.13
C LEU A 36 8.71 3.05 -2.86
N ALA A 37 8.31 3.67 -1.76
CA ALA A 37 7.85 2.98 -0.58
C ALA A 37 6.32 3.00 -0.57
N LEU A 38 5.72 1.92 -0.10
CA LEU A 38 4.26 1.79 -0.02
C LEU A 38 3.83 1.72 1.44
N GLU A 39 2.66 2.29 1.69
CA GLU A 39 1.93 2.10 2.93
C GLU A 39 0.52 1.59 2.66
N ILE A 40 -0.07 0.94 3.65
CA ILE A 40 -1.46 0.50 3.63
C ILE A 40 -2.16 0.97 4.91
N TYR A 41 -3.31 1.62 4.71
CA TYR A 41 -4.25 1.91 5.78
C TYR A 41 -5.14 0.68 6.00
N CYS A 42 -4.76 -0.16 6.96
CA CYS A 42 -5.30 -1.50 7.17
C CYS A 42 -6.63 -1.45 7.94
N ARG A 43 -7.72 -1.83 7.28
CA ARG A 43 -9.06 -1.95 7.88
C ARG A 43 -9.36 -3.33 8.42
N HIS A 44 -8.76 -4.36 7.83
CA HIS A 44 -8.88 -5.72 8.31
C HIS A 44 -7.55 -6.43 8.31
N ARG A 45 -7.30 -7.11 9.41
CA ARG A 45 -6.14 -7.97 9.63
C ARG A 45 -6.63 -9.35 10.04
N ALA A 46 -6.04 -10.38 9.48
CA ALA A 46 -6.25 -11.75 9.93
C ALA A 46 -4.94 -12.54 9.87
N ARG A 47 -4.62 -13.26 10.94
CA ARG A 47 -3.58 -14.29 10.91
C ARG A 47 -4.01 -15.41 9.96
N VAL A 48 -3.10 -15.85 9.09
CA VAL A 48 -3.34 -16.93 8.13
C VAL A 48 -2.28 -18.01 8.24
N SER A 49 -2.59 -19.19 7.70
CA SER A 49 -1.60 -20.27 7.61
C SER A 49 -0.53 -19.96 6.57
N ASN A 50 0.67 -20.55 6.68
CA ASN A 50 1.74 -20.37 5.68
C ASN A 50 1.32 -20.79 4.27
N GLN A 51 0.44 -21.79 4.14
CA GLN A 51 -0.04 -22.27 2.85
C GLN A 51 -0.97 -21.27 2.17
N GLU A 52 -1.87 -20.66 2.94
CA GLU A 52 -2.73 -19.57 2.51
C GLU A 52 -1.95 -18.28 2.25
N GLY A 53 -0.88 -18.08 3.03
CA GLY A 53 0.03 -16.94 2.97
C GLY A 53 0.68 -16.71 1.60
N ARG A 54 0.91 -17.78 0.85
CA ARG A 54 1.63 -17.75 -0.44
C ARG A 54 0.73 -17.38 -1.64
N GLN A 55 -0.54 -17.04 -1.41
CA GLN A 55 -1.44 -16.62 -2.47
C GLN A 55 -1.12 -15.19 -2.93
N ALA A 56 -1.25 -14.94 -4.24
CA ALA A 56 -1.04 -13.61 -4.82
C ALA A 56 -2.03 -12.58 -4.24
N PRO A 57 -1.69 -11.27 -4.23
CA PRO A 57 -2.63 -10.25 -3.82
C PRO A 57 -3.89 -10.31 -4.68
N VAL A 58 -5.05 -10.19 -4.05
CA VAL A 58 -6.35 -10.19 -4.74
C VAL A 58 -6.96 -8.81 -4.58
N ARG A 59 -7.31 -8.18 -5.71
CA ARG A 59 -8.16 -6.97 -5.71
C ARG A 59 -9.58 -7.40 -5.36
N ARG A 60 -10.19 -6.76 -4.36
CA ARG A 60 -11.64 -6.83 -4.17
C ARG A 60 -12.21 -5.53 -4.70
N SER A 61 -13.00 -5.60 -5.77
CA SER A 61 -13.74 -4.42 -6.22
C SER A 61 -14.68 -4.03 -5.08
N ALA A 62 -14.47 -2.84 -4.52
CA ALA A 62 -15.55 -2.19 -3.80
C ALA A 62 -16.51 -1.62 -4.85
N ASP A 63 -17.79 -1.53 -4.52
CA ASP A 63 -18.77 -0.92 -5.40
C ASP A 63 -18.31 0.47 -5.88
N ALA A 64 -18.56 0.75 -7.16
CA ALA A 64 -18.02 1.89 -7.90
C ALA A 64 -18.06 3.23 -7.13
N GLY A 65 -16.90 3.70 -6.66
CA GLY A 65 -16.73 5.05 -6.12
C GLY A 65 -15.78 5.21 -4.93
N THR A 66 -15.23 4.13 -4.38
CA THR A 66 -14.17 4.17 -3.36
C THR A 66 -12.88 3.61 -3.95
N ALA A 67 -11.72 4.17 -3.62
CA ALA A 67 -10.43 3.63 -4.06
C ALA A 67 -10.37 2.15 -3.64
N ASP A 68 -10.19 1.25 -4.61
CA ASP A 68 -10.30 -0.18 -4.35
C ASP A 68 -9.33 -0.62 -3.25
N GLU A 69 -9.87 -1.30 -2.23
CA GLU A 69 -9.06 -1.91 -1.21
C GLU A 69 -8.30 -3.11 -1.79
N LEU A 70 -7.01 -3.21 -1.47
CA LEU A 70 -6.21 -4.37 -1.81
C LEU A 70 -6.15 -5.32 -0.63
N ILE A 71 -6.18 -6.63 -0.93
CA ILE A 71 -5.86 -7.68 0.03
C ILE A 71 -4.41 -8.09 -0.20
N LEU A 72 -3.55 -7.75 0.76
CA LEU A 72 -2.14 -8.14 0.76
C LEU A 72 -1.93 -9.25 1.78
N THR A 73 -1.18 -10.28 1.39
CA THR A 73 -0.79 -11.35 2.32
C THR A 73 0.73 -11.44 2.34
N GLY A 74 1.29 -11.51 3.54
CA GLY A 74 2.74 -11.45 3.72
C GLY A 74 3.16 -11.84 5.12
N VAL A 75 4.43 -11.62 5.41
CA VAL A 75 5.04 -11.93 6.70
C VAL A 75 5.15 -10.66 7.54
N ALA A 76 4.69 -10.72 8.79
CA ALA A 76 4.82 -9.62 9.71
C ALA A 76 6.26 -9.43 10.17
N VAL A 77 6.73 -8.18 10.08
CA VAL A 77 8.05 -7.73 10.51
C VAL A 77 7.85 -6.54 11.46
N PRO A 78 7.89 -6.79 12.78
CA PRO A 78 7.92 -5.72 13.77
C PRO A 78 9.16 -4.84 13.60
N PHE A 79 9.03 -3.57 13.95
CA PHE A 79 10.16 -2.64 13.95
C PHE A 79 11.27 -3.07 14.92
N ALA A 80 12.51 -2.71 14.58
CA ALA A 80 13.67 -2.96 15.43
C ALA A 80 13.77 -1.92 16.56
N SER A 81 13.19 -0.73 16.35
CA SER A 81 13.07 0.32 17.35
C SER A 81 11.69 1.00 17.27
N THR A 82 11.38 1.92 18.19
CA THR A 82 10.09 2.61 18.22
C THR A 82 9.89 3.45 16.96
N CYS A 83 8.79 3.20 16.23
CA CYS A 83 8.31 4.08 15.16
C CYS A 83 7.35 5.11 15.76
N ARG A 84 7.58 6.41 15.52
CA ARG A 84 6.71 7.48 16.03
C ARG A 84 5.32 7.46 15.42
N LEU A 85 5.19 6.89 14.22
CA LEU A 85 3.92 6.73 13.52
C LEU A 85 3.12 5.52 14.01
N GLY A 86 3.69 4.70 14.90
CA GLY A 86 3.14 3.39 15.23
C GLY A 86 3.29 2.40 14.07
N GLY A 87 2.41 1.40 14.02
CA GLY A 87 2.34 0.44 12.92
C GLY A 87 3.44 -0.62 12.91
N TRP A 88 3.61 -1.29 11.76
CA TRP A 88 4.57 -2.38 11.53
C TRP A 88 4.82 -2.58 10.03
N LEU A 89 5.72 -3.49 9.64
CA LEU A 89 5.96 -3.81 8.22
C LEU A 89 5.37 -5.17 7.83
N LEU A 90 4.67 -5.21 6.71
CA LEU A 90 4.29 -6.44 6.04
C LEU A 90 5.25 -6.72 4.87
N GLU A 91 5.89 -7.88 4.88
CA GLU A 91 6.71 -8.37 3.77
C GLU A 91 5.88 -9.17 2.78
N VAL A 92 5.53 -8.55 1.65
CA VAL A 92 4.77 -9.16 0.56
C VAL A 92 5.74 -9.59 -0.53
N VAL A 93 6.09 -10.88 -0.57
CA VAL A 93 7.04 -11.43 -1.56
C VAL A 93 8.38 -10.65 -1.59
N GLY A 94 8.90 -10.28 -0.42
CA GLY A 94 10.17 -9.55 -0.26
C GLY A 94 10.07 -8.03 -0.42
N ILE A 95 8.85 -7.52 -0.60
CA ILE A 95 8.56 -6.09 -0.70
C ILE A 95 7.97 -5.62 0.64
N PRO A 96 8.64 -4.69 1.35
CA PRO A 96 8.12 -4.10 2.57
C PRO A 96 6.98 -3.14 2.26
N VAL A 97 5.86 -3.30 2.94
CA VAL A 97 4.73 -2.37 2.94
C VAL A 97 4.50 -1.93 4.38
N TYR A 98 4.50 -0.63 4.62
CA TYR A 98 4.20 -0.07 5.94
C TYR A 98 2.71 -0.21 6.26
N VAL A 99 2.38 -0.81 7.40
CA VAL A 99 1.01 -1.03 7.83
C VAL A 99 0.67 -0.03 8.93
N THR A 100 -0.26 0.86 8.63
CA THR A 100 -0.96 1.66 9.64
C THR A 100 -2.32 1.01 9.90
N GLU A 101 -2.55 0.57 11.13
CA GLU A 101 -3.85 0.01 11.51
C GLU A 101 -4.90 1.13 11.51
N ALA A 102 -6.04 0.90 10.85
CA ALA A 102 -7.22 1.72 11.07
C ALA A 102 -7.61 1.55 12.54
N THR A 103 -7.72 2.65 13.27
CA THR A 103 -8.09 2.64 14.67
C THR A 103 -9.51 3.20 14.80
N ALA A 104 -10.29 2.77 15.78
CA ALA A 104 -11.56 3.44 16.11
C ALA A 104 -11.31 4.69 16.98
N GLY A 105 -10.33 5.52 16.60
CA GLY A 105 -9.84 6.67 17.37
C GLY A 105 -10.52 8.01 17.03
N PRO A 106 -10.26 9.08 17.80
CA PRO A 106 -10.77 10.42 17.50
C PRO A 106 -10.25 10.90 16.13
N GLY A 107 -11.17 11.26 15.23
CA GLY A 107 -10.88 11.61 13.83
C GLY A 107 -11.29 10.51 12.83
N VAL A 108 -11.64 9.31 13.31
CA VAL A 108 -12.24 8.26 12.50
C VAL A 108 -13.72 8.53 12.35
N ILE A 109 -14.16 8.62 11.09
CA ILE A 109 -15.57 8.79 10.78
C ILE A 109 -16.19 7.38 10.75
N ALA A 110 -17.06 7.12 11.72
CA ALA A 110 -17.79 5.86 11.83
C ALA A 110 -18.50 5.53 10.50
N GLY A 111 -18.35 4.29 10.04
CA GLY A 111 -18.83 3.79 8.76
C GLY A 111 -17.99 4.19 7.54
N VAL A 112 -16.98 5.04 7.69
CA VAL A 112 -16.11 5.49 6.58
C VAL A 112 -14.72 4.87 6.69
N ASN A 113 -14.08 4.96 7.86
CA ASN A 113 -12.71 4.51 8.08
C ASN A 113 -12.58 3.50 9.24
N ASP A 114 -13.67 2.82 9.59
CA ASP A 114 -13.69 1.81 10.65
C ASP A 114 -12.93 0.54 10.24
N ARG A 115 -12.36 -0.12 11.25
CA ARG A 115 -11.95 -1.52 11.13
C ARG A 115 -13.16 -2.38 10.80
N ASP A 116 -12.93 -3.42 10.04
CA ASP A 116 -13.97 -4.42 9.82
C ASP A 116 -14.22 -5.22 11.10
N PRO A 117 -15.49 -5.56 11.40
CA PRO A 117 -15.88 -6.17 12.66
C PRO A 117 -15.31 -7.58 12.87
N ASP A 118 -14.87 -8.25 11.80
CA ASP A 118 -14.25 -9.57 11.80
C ASP A 118 -12.71 -9.54 11.79
N SER A 119 -12.10 -8.35 11.85
CA SER A 119 -10.65 -8.20 11.97
C SER A 119 -10.12 -8.69 13.31
N ASP A 120 -8.90 -9.25 13.30
CA ASP A 120 -8.07 -9.40 14.50
C ASP A 120 -7.96 -8.05 15.24
N PRO A 121 -7.83 -8.05 16.59
CA PRO A 121 -7.69 -6.82 17.37
C PRO A 121 -6.45 -6.06 16.95
N GLU A 122 -6.41 -4.73 17.11
CA GLU A 122 -5.26 -3.89 16.74
C GLU A 122 -3.99 -4.30 17.52
N GLU A 123 -4.15 -4.44 18.84
CA GLU A 123 -3.12 -4.89 19.76
C GLU A 123 -3.45 -6.28 20.32
N PRO A 124 -2.42 -7.14 20.55
CA PRO A 124 -1.01 -6.89 20.24
C PRO A 124 -0.74 -6.88 18.73
N LEU A 125 0.37 -6.27 18.32
CA LEU A 125 0.86 -6.38 16.95
C LEU A 125 1.21 -7.83 16.62
N PRO A 126 1.17 -8.25 15.34
CA PRO A 126 1.48 -9.62 14.97
C PRO A 126 2.92 -10.00 15.31
N ASP A 127 3.10 -11.26 15.74
CA ASP A 127 4.44 -11.81 16.02
C ASP A 127 5.34 -11.73 14.78
N ARG A 128 6.64 -11.51 15.00
CA ARG A 128 7.65 -11.58 13.93
C ARG A 128 7.56 -12.94 13.22
N GLY A 129 7.47 -12.91 11.90
CA GLY A 129 7.40 -14.13 11.09
C GLY A 129 5.99 -14.70 10.93
N ALA A 130 4.97 -14.14 11.60
CA ALA A 130 3.59 -14.57 11.40
C ALA A 130 3.12 -14.21 10.00
N TRP A 131 2.40 -15.15 9.36
CA TRP A 131 1.69 -14.86 8.12
C TRP A 131 0.39 -14.13 8.43
N VAL A 132 0.22 -12.98 7.77
CA VAL A 132 -0.90 -12.08 8.01
C VAL A 132 -1.48 -11.67 6.66
N ARG A 133 -2.81 -11.65 6.60
CA ARG A 133 -3.58 -11.02 5.54
C ARG A 133 -4.07 -9.66 6.04
N VAL A 134 -3.78 -8.62 5.28
CA VAL A 134 -4.30 -7.27 5.50
C VAL A 134 -5.18 -6.85 4.34
N ARG A 135 -6.20 -6.05 4.63
CA ARG A 135 -7.04 -5.39 3.64
C ARG A 135 -7.09 -3.90 3.92
N GLY A 136 -6.97 -3.09 2.88
CA GLY A 136 -7.01 -1.64 2.99
C GLY A 136 -6.61 -0.92 1.71
N SER A 137 -6.73 0.41 1.72
CA SER A 137 -6.20 1.24 0.64
C SER A 137 -4.69 1.32 0.77
N VAL A 138 -3.97 1.10 -0.33
CA VAL A 138 -2.51 1.25 -0.38
C VAL A 138 -2.13 2.49 -1.18
N SER A 139 -1.17 3.23 -0.66
CA SER A 139 -0.68 4.49 -1.21
C SER A 139 0.83 4.49 -1.30
N VAL A 140 1.35 5.39 -2.13
CA VAL A 140 2.75 5.80 -2.07
C VAL A 140 2.95 6.52 -0.74
N ALA A 141 3.94 6.09 0.04
CA ALA A 141 4.32 6.74 1.29
C ALA A 141 5.08 8.04 1.00
N ASP A 142 4.81 9.10 1.76
CA ASP A 142 5.58 10.34 1.66
C ASP A 142 6.97 10.23 2.29
N GLY A 143 7.83 11.22 2.02
CA GLY A 143 9.21 11.22 2.51
C GLY A 143 9.32 11.19 4.03
N TYR A 144 8.39 11.80 4.76
CA TYR A 144 8.38 11.77 6.22
C TYR A 144 8.02 10.37 6.74
N VAL A 145 7.02 9.71 6.15
CA VAL A 145 6.69 8.32 6.44
C VAL A 145 7.89 7.40 6.15
N VAL A 146 8.53 7.56 4.99
CA VAL A 146 9.72 6.78 4.62
C VAL A 146 10.82 6.95 5.66
N ASP A 147 11.17 8.18 6.02
CA ASP A 147 12.25 8.46 6.97
C ASP A 147 12.01 7.85 8.36
N GLU A 148 10.77 7.93 8.87
CA GLU A 148 10.40 7.33 10.16
C GLU A 148 10.44 5.80 10.12
N VAL A 149 9.93 5.21 9.04
CA VAL A 149 9.84 3.75 8.87
C VAL A 149 11.22 3.13 8.65
N GLU A 150 12.07 3.73 7.82
CA GLU A 150 13.44 3.24 7.58
C GLU A 150 14.28 3.33 8.85
N ARG A 151 14.11 4.41 9.63
CA ARG A 151 14.76 4.55 10.94
C ARG A 151 14.31 3.46 11.91
N ALA A 152 13.01 3.22 12.02
CA ALA A 152 12.46 2.23 12.94
C ALA A 152 12.81 0.79 12.54
N SER A 153 12.82 0.50 11.23
CA SER A 153 13.11 -0.82 10.68
C SER A 153 14.59 -1.13 10.45
N GLN A 154 15.45 -0.10 10.49
CA GLN A 154 16.90 -0.19 10.21
C GLN A 154 17.23 -0.81 8.84
N ARG A 155 16.36 -0.60 7.86
CA ARG A 155 16.52 -1.07 6.48
C ARG A 155 15.75 -0.19 5.52
N SER A 156 16.13 -0.23 4.24
CA SER A 156 15.37 0.51 3.24
C SER A 156 14.05 -0.16 2.91
N VAL A 157 12.99 0.65 2.86
CA VAL A 157 11.64 0.24 2.45
C VAL A 157 11.28 0.63 1.02
N GLN A 158 12.15 1.36 0.34
CA GLN A 158 11.97 1.67 -1.06
C GLN A 158 12.28 0.45 -1.94
N ARG A 159 11.46 0.24 -2.97
CA ARG A 159 11.68 -0.75 -4.02
C ARG A 159 11.45 -0.10 -5.38
N LEU A 160 12.10 -0.64 -6.42
CA LEU A 160 11.84 -0.21 -7.79
C LEU A 160 10.51 -0.79 -8.28
N TRP A 161 9.64 0.08 -8.75
CA TRP A 161 8.34 -0.26 -9.33
C TRP A 161 8.26 0.25 -10.75
N ARG A 162 7.89 -0.62 -11.67
CA ARG A 162 7.50 -0.24 -13.01
C ARG A 162 6.04 0.22 -13.02
N VAL A 163 5.80 1.42 -13.50
CA VAL A 163 4.43 1.94 -13.69
C VAL A 163 3.82 1.35 -14.95
N GLN A 164 2.66 0.71 -14.85
CA GLN A 164 1.94 0.13 -15.98
C GLN A 164 0.77 0.97 -16.45
N ARG A 165 0.07 1.63 -15.53
CA ARG A 165 -1.09 2.46 -15.83
C ARG A 165 -1.19 3.60 -14.84
N ILE A 166 -1.65 4.76 -15.32
CA ILE A 166 -1.90 5.93 -14.50
C ILE A 166 -3.32 6.42 -14.78
N GLU A 167 -4.13 6.52 -13.74
CA GLU A 167 -5.45 7.16 -13.78
C GLU A 167 -5.43 8.41 -12.91
N ARG A 168 -5.87 9.54 -13.46
CA ARG A 168 -6.06 10.79 -12.74
C ARG A 168 -7.47 10.86 -12.19
N LEU A 169 -7.59 11.18 -10.91
CA LEU A 169 -8.84 11.45 -10.21
C LEU A 169 -8.95 12.96 -10.00
N MET A 170 -9.74 13.62 -10.84
CA MET A 170 -10.02 15.05 -10.67
C MET A 170 -10.99 15.25 -9.49
N PRO A 171 -10.79 16.27 -8.64
CA PRO A 171 -11.79 16.63 -7.65
C PRO A 171 -13.05 17.10 -8.37
N THR A 172 -14.18 16.50 -8.03
CA THR A 172 -15.48 16.96 -8.53
C THR A 172 -15.89 18.23 -7.80
N ASP A 173 -16.29 19.25 -8.54
CA ASP A 173 -16.88 20.46 -7.98
C ASP A 173 -18.02 20.11 -7.02
N TYR A 174 -17.94 20.64 -5.80
CA TYR A 174 -18.85 20.38 -4.68
C TYR A 174 -20.34 20.73 -4.96
N ARG A 175 -20.66 21.34 -6.11
CA ARG A 175 -21.97 21.93 -6.41
C ARG A 175 -23.01 20.97 -7.00
N SER A 176 -22.60 19.84 -7.56
CA SER A 176 -23.54 18.85 -8.09
C SER A 176 -23.46 17.58 -7.25
N GLY A 177 -24.48 17.29 -6.44
CA GLY A 177 -24.55 16.16 -5.51
C GLY A 177 -24.42 14.74 -6.11
N ASN A 178 -23.93 14.59 -7.34
CA ASN A 178 -23.51 13.33 -7.94
C ASN A 178 -21.99 13.19 -7.87
N ARG A 179 -21.51 12.58 -6.78
CA ARG A 179 -20.11 12.20 -6.57
C ARG A 179 -19.71 11.08 -7.53
N ARG A 180 -19.05 11.42 -8.63
CA ARG A 180 -18.17 10.48 -9.34
C ARG A 180 -16.93 11.25 -9.79
N ALA A 181 -15.81 11.05 -9.08
CA ALA A 181 -14.51 11.33 -9.68
C ALA A 181 -14.44 10.45 -10.94
N TYR A 182 -14.39 11.06 -12.12
CA TYR A 182 -14.25 10.31 -13.35
C TYR A 182 -12.76 10.00 -13.53
N PRO A 183 -12.33 8.73 -13.38
CA PRO A 183 -10.96 8.38 -13.64
C PRO A 183 -10.63 8.65 -15.10
N GLN A 184 -9.61 9.47 -15.32
CA GLN A 184 -9.08 9.76 -16.65
C GLN A 184 -7.73 9.07 -16.79
N GLN A 185 -7.60 8.15 -17.74
CA GLN A 185 -6.29 7.58 -18.05
C GLN A 185 -5.36 8.67 -18.61
N VAL A 186 -4.14 8.73 -18.08
CA VAL A 186 -3.11 9.68 -18.48
C VAL A 186 -1.76 8.96 -18.64
N GLU A 187 -0.83 9.57 -19.36
CA GLU A 187 0.51 8.98 -19.57
C GLU A 187 1.52 9.35 -18.47
N ALA A 188 1.21 10.35 -17.64
CA ALA A 188 2.13 10.86 -16.62
C ALA A 188 1.42 11.48 -15.42
N VAL A 189 2.04 11.35 -14.25
CA VAL A 189 1.73 12.17 -13.06
C VAL A 189 2.47 13.50 -13.19
N ARG A 190 1.71 14.61 -13.19
CA ARG A 190 2.23 15.97 -13.36
C ARG A 190 1.73 16.84 -12.22
N HIS A 191 2.44 17.94 -11.96
CA HIS A 191 1.92 18.97 -11.07
C HIS A 191 0.63 19.53 -11.66
N THR A 192 -0.47 19.47 -10.91
CA THR A 192 -1.73 20.09 -11.29
C THR A 192 -2.20 20.98 -10.15
N GLY A 193 -2.59 22.22 -10.44
CA GLY A 193 -3.02 23.20 -9.43
C GLY A 193 -4.44 22.95 -8.89
N ASP A 194 -4.99 21.76 -9.12
CA ASP A 194 -6.38 21.41 -8.86
C ASP A 194 -6.50 20.23 -7.87
N SER A 195 -5.48 19.95 -7.05
CA SER A 195 -5.52 18.92 -6.01
C SER A 195 -5.97 17.53 -6.51
N SER A 196 -5.59 17.19 -7.74
CA SER A 196 -5.83 15.86 -8.29
C SER A 196 -5.05 14.79 -7.52
N SER A 197 -5.69 13.63 -7.33
CA SER A 197 -4.99 12.40 -6.95
C SER A 197 -4.82 11.48 -8.15
N TYR A 198 -3.99 10.45 -8.00
CA TYR A 198 -3.75 9.48 -9.06
C TYR A 198 -3.83 8.06 -8.52
N LEU A 199 -4.20 7.12 -9.39
CA LEU A 199 -4.10 5.69 -9.15
C LEU A 199 -3.04 5.13 -10.11
N LEU A 200 -2.11 4.35 -9.57
CA LEU A 200 -1.05 3.68 -10.32
C LEU A 200 -1.28 2.17 -10.29
N ASP A 201 -1.18 1.53 -11.45
CA ASP A 201 -0.93 0.08 -11.48
C ASP A 201 0.59 -0.12 -11.52
N LEU A 202 1.12 -0.78 -10.51
CA LEU A 202 2.55 -0.96 -10.29
C LEU A 202 2.95 -2.42 -10.41
N VAL A 203 4.16 -2.65 -10.94
CA VAL A 203 4.78 -3.97 -10.99
C VAL A 203 6.19 -3.92 -10.45
N ALA A 204 6.50 -4.81 -9.51
CA ALA A 204 7.85 -5.00 -9.01
C ALA A 204 8.28 -6.45 -9.22
N ALA A 205 9.57 -6.63 -9.53
CA ALA A 205 10.18 -7.94 -9.46
C ALA A 205 10.17 -8.40 -8.00
N ALA A 206 9.64 -9.59 -7.71
CA ALA A 206 9.83 -10.15 -6.39
C ALA A 206 11.32 -10.40 -6.17
N THR A 207 11.87 -9.77 -5.15
CA THR A 207 13.14 -10.21 -4.61
C THR A 207 12.87 -11.51 -3.88
N ALA A 208 13.51 -12.61 -4.30
CA ALA A 208 13.52 -13.84 -3.54
C ALA A 208 13.96 -13.49 -2.11
N SER A 209 13.03 -13.51 -1.16
CA SER A 209 13.38 -13.34 0.24
C SER A 209 14.42 -14.39 0.54
N THR A 210 15.63 -13.94 0.83
CA THR A 210 16.63 -14.76 1.49
C THR A 210 16.12 -14.95 2.91
N VAL A 211 15.08 -15.78 3.05
CA VAL A 211 14.76 -16.41 4.32
C VAL A 211 15.99 -17.23 4.58
N MET A 212 16.82 -16.75 5.51
CA MET A 212 17.93 -17.48 6.05
C MET A 212 17.40 -18.85 6.51
N GLU A 213 17.56 -19.86 5.67
CA GLU A 213 17.92 -21.19 6.13
C GLU A 213 19.22 -21.02 6.92
N ARG A 214 19.08 -20.79 8.22
CA ARG A 214 20.10 -21.20 9.18
C ARG A 214 19.41 -22.10 10.19
N VAL A 215 19.57 -23.40 9.89
CA VAL A 215 19.89 -24.53 10.78
C VAL A 215 19.34 -24.45 12.20
#